data_AF-A0AAW9TTT2-F1
#
_entry.id   AF-A0AAW9TTT2-F1
#
_cell.length_a   1.000
_cell.length_b   1.000
_cell.length_c   1.000
_cell.angle_alpha   90.00
_cell.angle_beta   90.00
_cell.angle_gamma   90.00
#
_symmetry.space_group_name_H-M   'P 1'
#
loop_
_entity.id
_entity.type
_entity.pdbx_description
1 polymer ?
#
loop_
_entity_poly.entity_id
_entity_poly.type
_entity_poly.pdbx_seq_one_letter_code
_entity_poly.pdbx_strand_id
1 'polypeptide(L)'
;MERSWPMTMEIETLMAERFEFTDIDTFGRGVRHGFIIAVSNGKGGKKAWGDEVFQTWEAARSTALQCVPGPFDIAPAREVIHFGKNPSSHAYHRSILFGDKDDSNHRWYAVRVSPGYQRMAKAIDGLAELRRGESIIERNLRDANIDVFMPAFWKEIRKHRSRKLVERRFPLLVGYAFIRRDPGAGFDPVREVDGISSIVSVSRDRGPIEFSEADIQTLMIAAFDRNQAYKFKRATALETARSTRRRQLDTELGRLLPRGRSRTVSLRFHADACINSLDDRLKERVLGIMQMIDGLENDEHLDEYREAV
;
A
#
# COMPACT_ATOMS: atom_id res chain seq x y z
N MET A 1 59.32 -6.43 47.03
CA MET A 1 59.00 -7.41 45.98
C MET A 1 57.57 -7.10 45.55
N GLU A 2 57.30 -6.09 44.72
CA GLU A 2 57.69 -5.86 43.33
C GLU A 2 57.30 -7.00 42.36
N ARG A 3 56.54 -6.59 41.33
CA ARG A 3 56.14 -7.26 40.06
C ARG A 3 54.86 -8.11 40.10
N SER A 4 53.95 -8.05 39.14
CA SER A 4 53.72 -7.19 37.96
C SER A 4 52.31 -7.48 37.45
N TRP A 5 51.63 -6.50 36.86
CA TRP A 5 50.39 -6.72 36.11
C TRP A 5 50.65 -7.49 34.80
N PRO A 6 49.61 -8.12 34.22
CA PRO A 6 49.17 -7.60 32.94
C PRO A 6 47.68 -7.24 32.94
N MET A 7 47.45 -6.04 32.43
CA MET A 7 46.23 -5.46 31.91
C MET A 7 45.87 -6.17 30.59
N THR A 8 44.62 -6.63 30.43
CA THR A 8 43.76 -6.62 29.21
C THR A 8 42.84 -7.85 29.17
N MET A 9 41.58 -7.62 28.78
CA MET A 9 40.42 -8.54 28.74
C MET A 9 39.79 -8.71 30.12
N GLU A 10 38.67 -8.09 30.48
CA GLU A 10 37.40 -7.98 29.77
C GLU A 10 36.68 -6.66 30.14
N ILE A 11 36.70 -5.67 29.24
CA ILE A 11 35.77 -4.51 29.26
C ILE A 11 34.95 -4.53 27.95
N GLU A 12 34.55 -5.71 27.51
CA GLU A 12 33.69 -5.90 26.32
C GLU A 12 32.46 -6.78 26.59
N THR A 13 32.06 -6.93 27.86
CA THR A 13 30.84 -7.65 28.23
C THR A 13 29.91 -6.78 29.07
N LEU A 14 29.67 -5.55 28.59
CA LEU A 14 28.72 -4.59 29.19
C LEU A 14 27.63 -4.12 28.21
N MET A 15 27.41 -4.80 27.09
CA MET A 15 26.56 -4.29 25.99
C MET A 15 25.67 -5.38 25.35
N ALA A 16 25.02 -6.23 26.13
CA ALA A 16 23.99 -7.14 25.61
C ALA A 16 22.93 -7.53 26.65
N GLU A 17 22.46 -6.56 27.46
CA GLU A 17 21.14 -6.73 28.07
C GLU A 17 20.09 -6.65 26.96
N ARG A 18 19.43 -7.78 26.77
CA ARG A 18 18.50 -8.11 25.69
C ARG A 18 17.37 -7.09 25.61
N PHE A 19 17.24 -6.44 24.46
CA PHE A 19 15.94 -5.98 23.98
C PHE A 19 15.07 -7.21 23.71
N GLU A 20 14.27 -7.65 24.68
CA GLU A 20 13.30 -8.72 24.48
C GLU A 20 12.11 -8.20 23.67
N PHE A 21 12.21 -8.30 22.35
CA PHE A 21 11.04 -8.25 21.47
C PHE A 21 10.13 -9.43 21.82
N THR A 22 8.85 -9.14 22.07
CA THR A 22 7.91 -10.14 22.57
C THR A 22 7.44 -11.07 21.47
N ASP A 23 7.32 -10.55 20.23
CA ASP A 23 6.96 -11.32 19.04
C ASP A 23 7.56 -10.72 17.75
N ILE A 24 7.78 -11.57 16.75
CA ILE A 24 8.09 -11.17 15.37
C ILE A 24 6.82 -11.39 14.55
N ASP A 25 6.33 -10.37 13.86
CA ASP A 25 5.14 -10.52 13.02
C ASP A 25 5.42 -11.32 11.74
N THR A 26 4.37 -11.67 11.00
CA THR A 26 4.46 -12.41 9.72
C THR A 26 5.27 -11.70 8.63
N PHE A 27 5.66 -10.45 8.85
CA PHE A 27 6.49 -9.64 7.95
C PHE A 27 7.93 -9.45 8.47
N GLY A 28 8.32 -10.14 9.55
CA GLY A 28 9.65 -10.05 10.14
C GLY A 28 9.87 -8.78 10.98
N ARG A 29 8.81 -8.07 11.38
CA ARG A 29 8.89 -6.85 12.19
C ARG A 29 8.80 -7.17 13.68
N GLY A 30 9.54 -6.44 14.49
CA GLY A 30 9.49 -6.58 15.94
C GLY A 30 8.23 -5.93 16.47
N VAL A 31 7.46 -6.66 17.26
CA VAL A 31 6.23 -6.18 17.88
C VAL A 31 6.38 -6.19 19.39
N ARG A 32 5.94 -5.10 20.02
CA ARG A 32 5.80 -5.01 21.48
C ARG A 32 4.41 -4.54 21.86
N HIS A 33 3.80 -5.24 22.79
CA HIS A 33 2.53 -4.85 23.39
C HIS A 33 2.77 -4.08 24.69
N GLY A 34 1.93 -3.09 24.96
CA GLY A 34 2.00 -2.31 26.19
C GLY A 34 0.87 -1.31 26.32
N PHE A 35 1.12 -0.24 27.06
CA PHE A 35 0.19 0.83 27.33
C PHE A 35 0.81 2.16 26.93
N ILE A 36 0.00 3.10 26.46
CA ILE A 36 0.44 4.47 26.20
C ILE A 36 -0.34 5.44 27.07
N ILE A 37 0.20 6.65 27.20
CA ILE A 37 -0.57 7.77 27.72
C ILE A 37 -1.13 8.53 26.51
N ALA A 38 -2.43 8.45 26.29
CA ALA A 38 -3.12 9.09 25.20
C ALA A 38 -3.55 10.51 25.60
N VAL A 39 -3.07 11.51 24.87
CA VAL A 39 -3.40 12.92 25.06
C VAL A 39 -4.09 13.50 23.84
N SER A 40 -4.96 14.50 24.05
CA SER A 40 -5.63 15.19 22.94
C SER A 40 -4.60 15.90 22.05
N ASN A 41 -4.77 15.76 20.72
CA ASN A 41 -3.93 16.46 19.74
C ASN A 41 -4.46 17.86 19.38
N GLY A 42 -5.50 18.35 20.07
CA GLY A 42 -6.13 19.66 19.83
C GLY A 42 -7.00 19.73 18.56
N LYS A 43 -7.02 18.69 17.73
CA LYS A 43 -7.79 18.58 16.47
C LYS A 43 -8.85 17.47 16.54
N GLY A 44 -9.25 17.05 17.75
CA GLY A 44 -10.24 16.00 17.97
C GLY A 44 -9.70 14.56 17.89
N GLY A 45 -8.39 14.36 17.69
CA GLY A 45 -7.74 13.05 17.74
C GLY A 45 -6.92 12.86 19.03
N LYS A 46 -6.48 11.62 19.27
CA LYS A 46 -5.55 11.29 20.37
C LYS A 46 -4.16 11.01 19.80
N LYS A 47 -3.11 11.34 20.56
CA LYS A 47 -1.72 10.97 20.27
C LYS A 47 -1.07 10.31 21.50
N ALA A 48 -0.09 9.43 21.28
CA ALA A 48 0.75 8.95 22.36
C ALA A 48 1.61 10.11 22.89
N TRP A 49 1.60 10.31 24.20
CA TRP A 49 2.46 11.28 24.86
C TRP A 49 3.90 10.74 24.91
N GLY A 50 4.86 11.56 24.50
CA GLY A 50 6.28 11.20 24.45
C GLY A 50 6.67 10.16 23.40
N ASP A 51 5.75 9.74 22.53
CA ASP A 51 5.94 8.62 21.60
C ASP A 51 6.49 7.36 22.32
N GLU A 52 6.00 7.12 23.54
CA GLU A 52 6.48 6.07 24.43
C GLU A 52 5.40 5.02 24.72
N VAL A 53 5.81 3.76 24.78
CA VAL A 53 5.00 2.64 25.24
C VAL A 53 5.54 2.17 26.59
N PHE A 54 4.66 1.95 27.55
CA PHE A 54 4.94 1.40 28.86
C PHE A 54 4.59 -0.09 28.89
N GLN A 55 5.40 -0.89 29.57
CA GLN A 55 5.15 -2.33 29.68
C GLN A 55 3.90 -2.65 30.51
N THR A 56 3.63 -1.82 31.53
CA THR A 56 2.49 -2.01 32.45
C THR A 56 1.62 -0.76 32.52
N TRP A 57 0.34 -0.97 32.84
CA TRP A 57 -0.62 0.12 33.02
C TRP A 57 -0.24 1.04 34.19
N GLU A 58 0.28 0.47 35.28
CA GLU A 58 0.70 1.24 36.47
C GLU A 58 1.88 2.17 36.16
N ALA A 59 2.86 1.71 35.36
CA ALA A 59 3.96 2.55 34.91
C ALA A 59 3.47 3.72 34.06
N ALA A 60 2.57 3.46 33.09
CA ALA A 60 1.94 4.52 32.31
C ALA A 60 1.19 5.52 33.20
N ARG A 61 0.44 5.03 34.20
CA ARG A 61 -0.34 5.88 35.11
C ARG A 61 0.52 6.75 36.01
N SER A 62 1.55 6.17 36.62
CA SER A 62 2.46 6.91 37.49
C SER A 62 3.14 8.03 36.73
N THR A 63 3.65 7.74 35.52
CA THR A 63 4.27 8.74 34.65
C THR A 63 3.27 9.80 34.19
N ALA A 64 2.04 9.41 33.84
CA ALA A 64 1.01 10.37 33.43
C ALA A 64 0.67 11.37 34.53
N LEU A 65 0.51 10.89 35.78
CA LEU A 65 0.19 11.73 36.93
C LEU A 65 1.31 12.72 37.28
N GLN A 66 2.55 12.39 36.97
CA GLN A 66 3.71 13.24 37.28
C GLN A 66 4.03 14.22 36.14
N CYS A 67 3.89 13.78 34.89
CA CYS A 67 4.54 14.45 33.75
C CYS A 67 3.56 15.04 32.72
N VAL A 68 2.27 14.68 32.74
CA VAL A 68 1.32 15.11 31.70
C VAL A 68 0.49 16.29 32.20
N PRO A 69 0.68 17.50 31.64
CA PRO A 69 -0.14 18.65 32.00
C PRO A 69 -1.51 18.53 31.30
N GLY A 70 -2.52 18.09 32.03
CA GLY A 70 -3.93 18.09 31.59
C GLY A 70 -4.59 16.71 31.55
N PRO A 71 -5.79 16.62 30.97
CA PRO A 71 -6.52 15.36 30.89
C PRO A 71 -5.79 14.36 29.98
N PHE A 72 -5.66 13.14 30.46
CA PHE A 72 -5.05 12.02 29.75
C PHE A 72 -5.88 10.76 29.93
N ASP A 73 -5.76 9.84 28.98
CA ASP A 73 -6.26 8.47 29.08
C ASP A 73 -5.07 7.51 29.02
N ILE A 74 -5.22 6.32 29.60
CA ILE A 74 -4.26 5.22 29.41
C ILE A 74 -4.92 4.19 28.52
N ALA A 75 -4.28 3.87 27.40
CA ALA A 75 -4.83 2.95 26.40
C ALA A 75 -3.84 1.83 26.10
N PRO A 76 -4.32 0.60 25.82
CA PRO A 76 -3.47 -0.44 25.26
C PRO A 76 -2.94 0.00 23.89
N ALA A 77 -1.71 -0.41 23.60
CA ALA A 77 -1.02 -0.06 22.36
C ALA A 77 -0.14 -1.21 21.87
N ARG A 78 0.12 -1.18 20.57
CA ARG A 78 1.06 -2.05 19.88
C ARG A 78 2.13 -1.20 19.21
N GLU A 79 3.37 -1.34 19.67
CA GLU A 79 4.54 -0.77 19.01
C GLU A 79 5.02 -1.72 17.92
N VAL A 80 5.12 -1.22 16.69
CA VAL A 80 5.67 -1.94 15.54
C VAL A 80 6.98 -1.27 15.15
N ILE A 81 8.05 -2.06 15.17
CA ILE A 81 9.39 -1.62 14.81
C ILE A 81 9.69 -2.14 13.40
N HIS A 82 9.83 -1.21 12.47
CA HIS A 82 10.21 -1.52 11.10
C HIS A 82 11.73 -1.60 11.04
N PHE A 83 12.25 -2.82 10.96
CA PHE A 83 13.64 -3.04 10.61
C PHE A 83 13.82 -2.63 9.14
N GLY A 84 14.74 -1.70 8.87
CA GLY A 84 15.05 -1.29 7.51
C GLY A 84 15.53 -2.49 6.66
N LYS A 85 15.52 -2.35 5.33
CA LYS A 85 16.07 -3.37 4.41
C LYS A 85 17.57 -3.64 4.58
N ASN A 86 18.25 -2.82 5.38
CA ASN A 86 19.68 -2.94 5.63
C ASN A 86 19.92 -3.43 7.07
N PRO A 87 20.38 -4.67 7.28
CA PRO A 87 20.61 -5.24 8.62
C PRO A 87 21.72 -4.52 9.41
N SER A 88 22.51 -3.66 8.77
CA SER A 88 23.54 -2.82 9.41
C SER A 88 23.09 -1.38 9.71
N SER A 89 21.85 -1.02 9.37
CA SER A 89 21.30 0.31 9.65
C SER A 89 20.68 0.35 11.04
N HIS A 90 21.24 1.14 11.95
CA HIS A 90 20.63 1.46 13.25
C HIS A 90 19.40 2.37 13.15
N ALA A 91 19.04 2.83 11.94
CA ALA A 91 17.79 3.56 11.72
C ALA A 91 16.61 2.58 11.64
N TYR A 92 15.96 2.35 12.78
CA TYR A 92 14.65 1.70 12.86
C TYR A 92 13.55 2.76 12.94
N HIS A 93 12.48 2.56 12.16
CA HIS A 93 11.28 3.40 12.26
C HIS A 93 10.30 2.73 13.22
N ARG A 94 9.75 3.49 14.17
CA ARG A 94 8.79 2.98 15.15
C ARG A 94 7.41 3.54 14.88
N SER A 95 6.38 2.71 15.02
CA SER A 95 4.99 3.10 14.86
C SER A 95 4.20 2.59 16.05
N ILE A 96 3.59 3.50 16.81
CA ILE A 96 2.73 3.15 17.94
C ILE A 96 1.29 3.16 17.45
N LEU A 97 0.67 1.99 17.46
CA LEU A 97 -0.74 1.80 17.15
C LEU A 97 -1.51 1.77 18.46
N PHE A 98 -2.38 2.75 18.69
CA PHE A 98 -3.21 2.84 19.88
C PHE A 98 -4.61 3.31 19.46
N GLY A 99 -5.63 2.82 20.13
CA GLY A 99 -7.01 2.96 19.68
C GLY A 99 -7.51 1.80 18.81
N ASP A 100 -6.76 0.69 18.72
CA ASP A 100 -7.39 -0.60 18.45
C ASP A 100 -8.38 -0.82 19.59
N LYS A 101 -9.67 -0.69 19.27
CA LYS A 101 -10.74 -1.24 20.10
C LYS A 101 -10.34 -2.65 20.47
N ASP A 102 -10.72 -3.08 21.66
CA ASP A 102 -10.59 -4.46 22.12
C ASP A 102 -11.01 -5.42 20.99
N ASP A 103 -10.00 -5.92 20.27
CA ASP A 103 -10.17 -6.58 18.98
C ASP A 103 -10.66 -8.03 19.21
N SER A 104 -10.60 -8.46 20.47
CA SER A 104 -11.04 -9.73 21.01
C SER A 104 -12.53 -10.02 20.76
N ASN A 105 -13.37 -8.98 20.75
CA ASN A 105 -14.81 -9.10 20.53
C ASN A 105 -15.26 -8.73 19.11
N HIS A 106 -14.36 -8.24 18.27
CA HIS A 106 -14.70 -7.92 16.89
C HIS A 106 -14.85 -9.20 16.08
N ARG A 107 -15.93 -9.25 15.30
CA ARG A 107 -16.26 -10.38 14.42
C ARG A 107 -16.55 -9.88 13.02
N TRP A 108 -16.38 -10.79 12.05
CA TRP A 108 -16.66 -10.49 10.65
C TRP A 108 -18.09 -10.83 10.29
N TYR A 109 -18.75 -9.90 9.60
CA TYR A 109 -20.10 -10.06 9.09
C TYR A 109 -20.16 -9.67 7.63
N ALA A 110 -21.00 -10.34 6.85
CA ALA A 110 -21.27 -9.93 5.47
C ALA A 110 -22.44 -8.95 5.41
N VAL A 111 -22.31 -7.94 4.55
CA VAL A 111 -23.36 -6.99 4.22
C VAL A 111 -23.72 -7.09 2.74
N ARG A 112 -25.02 -6.96 2.44
CA ARG A 112 -25.53 -6.80 1.08
C ARG A 112 -25.41 -5.35 0.67
N VAL A 113 -24.74 -5.13 -0.45
CA VAL A 113 -24.48 -3.81 -1.00
C VAL A 113 -25.51 -3.51 -2.09
N SER A 114 -26.14 -2.35 -2.00
CA SER A 114 -27.09 -1.86 -2.99
C SER A 114 -26.42 -1.71 -4.37
N PRO A 115 -27.15 -1.99 -5.46
CA PRO A 115 -26.63 -1.81 -6.81
C PRO A 115 -26.05 -0.40 -7.02
N GLY A 116 -24.88 -0.31 -7.66
CA GLY A 116 -24.21 0.96 -7.94
C GLY A 116 -23.24 1.44 -6.85
N TYR A 117 -23.24 0.87 -5.65
CA TYR A 117 -22.32 1.27 -4.56
C TYR A 117 -20.98 0.54 -4.56
N GLN A 118 -20.86 -0.57 -5.30
CA GLN A 118 -19.58 -1.24 -5.56
C GLN A 118 -18.77 -0.61 -6.70
N ARG A 119 -19.23 0.50 -7.29
CA ARG A 119 -18.43 1.25 -8.28
C ARG A 119 -17.26 1.93 -7.59
N MET A 120 -16.17 2.15 -8.34
CA MET A 120 -15.03 2.92 -7.83
C MET A 120 -15.48 4.31 -7.39
N ALA A 121 -15.08 4.68 -6.19
CA ALA A 121 -15.33 6.01 -5.67
C ALA A 121 -14.37 7.01 -6.32
N LYS A 122 -14.80 8.27 -6.44
CA LYS A 122 -13.96 9.34 -6.98
C LYS A 122 -12.73 9.52 -6.08
N ALA A 123 -11.53 9.57 -6.66
CA ALA A 123 -10.33 9.87 -5.89
C ALA A 123 -10.48 11.23 -5.17
N ILE A 124 -10.06 11.29 -3.91
CA ILE A 124 -10.05 12.51 -3.11
C ILE A 124 -8.57 12.86 -2.93
N ASP A 125 -8.21 14.07 -3.33
CA ASP A 125 -6.83 14.56 -3.23
C ASP A 125 -6.46 14.77 -1.75
N GLY A 126 -5.30 14.28 -1.33
CA GLY A 126 -4.80 14.43 0.04
C GLY A 126 -5.14 13.29 1.02
N LEU A 127 -5.92 12.28 0.61
CA LEU A 127 -6.09 11.05 1.40
C LEU A 127 -4.95 10.06 1.17
N ALA A 128 -4.76 9.15 2.12
CA ALA A 128 -3.75 8.09 2.04
C ALA A 128 -3.90 7.25 0.77
N GLU A 129 -2.77 6.84 0.17
CA GLU A 129 -2.72 6.05 -1.06
C GLU A 129 -3.51 4.72 -0.95
N LEU A 130 -3.60 4.17 0.27
CA LEU A 130 -4.40 2.98 0.60
C LEU A 130 -5.91 3.15 0.31
N ARG A 131 -6.43 4.39 0.31
CA ARG A 131 -7.83 4.69 -0.04
C ARG A 131 -8.04 4.90 -1.54
N ARG A 132 -6.98 4.91 -2.34
CA ARG A 132 -7.08 5.09 -3.79
C ARG A 132 -7.73 3.86 -4.42
N GLY A 133 -8.83 4.09 -5.12
CA GLY A 133 -9.57 3.03 -5.78
C GLY A 133 -10.44 2.19 -4.84
N GLU A 134 -10.76 2.70 -3.64
CA GLU A 134 -11.87 2.18 -2.84
C GLU A 134 -13.20 2.27 -3.63
N SER A 135 -14.12 1.36 -3.34
CA SER A 135 -15.50 1.46 -3.78
C SER A 135 -16.26 2.50 -2.95
N ILE A 136 -17.41 2.97 -3.46
CA ILE A 136 -18.24 3.92 -2.72
C ILE A 136 -18.68 3.31 -1.38
N ILE A 137 -19.01 2.03 -1.35
CA ILE A 137 -19.41 1.38 -0.10
C ILE A 137 -18.27 1.29 0.91
N GLU A 138 -17.04 0.97 0.47
CA GLU A 138 -15.87 0.96 1.35
C GLU A 138 -15.60 2.35 1.93
N ARG A 139 -15.77 3.40 1.12
CA ARG A 139 -15.68 4.80 1.59
C ARG A 139 -16.72 5.08 2.66
N ASN A 140 -17.99 4.87 2.35
CA ASN A 140 -19.10 5.23 3.22
C ASN A 140 -18.98 4.51 4.58
N LEU A 141 -18.59 3.23 4.59
CA LEU A 141 -18.35 2.46 5.80
C LEU A 141 -17.15 3.00 6.61
N ARG A 142 -16.02 3.30 5.95
CA ARG A 142 -14.84 3.87 6.63
C ARG A 142 -15.11 5.26 7.19
N ASP A 143 -15.85 6.09 6.47
CA ASP A 143 -16.24 7.42 6.92
C ASP A 143 -17.21 7.35 8.11
N ALA A 144 -18.00 6.26 8.22
CA ALA A 144 -18.79 5.91 9.40
C ALA A 144 -17.99 5.18 10.50
N ASN A 145 -16.66 5.13 10.38
CA ASN A 145 -15.74 4.46 11.31
C ASN A 145 -16.05 2.96 11.49
N ILE A 146 -16.43 2.30 10.40
CA ILE A 146 -16.66 0.86 10.32
C ILE A 146 -15.58 0.24 9.43
N ASP A 147 -14.86 -0.72 9.99
CA ASP A 147 -13.86 -1.48 9.25
C ASP A 147 -14.51 -2.37 8.21
N VAL A 148 -13.98 -2.30 7.00
CA VAL A 148 -14.54 -2.96 5.82
C VAL A 148 -13.45 -3.58 4.97
N PHE A 149 -13.75 -4.79 4.51
CA PHE A 149 -13.00 -5.50 3.49
C PHE A 149 -13.94 -5.89 2.35
N MET A 150 -13.65 -5.41 1.14
CA MET A 150 -14.34 -5.84 -0.07
C MET A 150 -13.36 -6.54 -1.01
N PRO A 151 -13.42 -7.89 -1.13
CA PRO A 151 -12.59 -8.62 -2.07
C PRO A 151 -12.81 -8.12 -3.49
N ALA A 152 -11.71 -7.82 -4.19
CA ALA A 152 -11.75 -7.22 -5.50
C ALA A 152 -10.49 -7.54 -6.31
N PHE A 153 -10.59 -7.38 -7.62
CA PHE A 153 -9.45 -7.51 -8.53
C PHE A 153 -9.44 -6.33 -9.51
N TRP A 154 -8.26 -6.06 -10.07
CA TRP A 154 -8.05 -5.02 -11.05
C TRP A 154 -7.94 -5.61 -12.45
N LYS A 155 -8.39 -4.85 -13.43
CA LYS A 155 -8.30 -5.20 -14.85
C LYS A 155 -8.16 -3.95 -15.69
N GLU A 156 -7.38 -4.01 -16.76
CA GLU A 156 -7.35 -2.97 -17.78
C GLU A 156 -8.45 -3.19 -18.81
N ILE A 157 -9.18 -2.12 -19.12
CA ILE A 157 -10.21 -2.14 -20.16
C ILE A 157 -9.88 -1.08 -21.20
N ARG A 158 -9.83 -1.51 -22.46
CA ARG A 158 -9.70 -0.60 -23.59
C ARG A 158 -11.06 0.07 -23.86
N LYS A 159 -11.13 1.39 -23.71
CA LYS A 159 -12.33 2.16 -24.03
C LYS A 159 -12.62 2.06 -25.54
N HIS A 160 -13.84 1.69 -25.91
CA HIS A 160 -14.23 1.52 -27.32
C HIS A 160 -13.98 2.78 -28.17
N ARG A 161 -14.39 3.96 -27.67
CA ARG A 161 -14.29 5.21 -28.44
C ARG A 161 -12.88 5.79 -28.47
N SER A 162 -12.21 5.89 -27.31
CA SER A 162 -10.90 6.55 -27.20
C SER A 162 -9.71 5.60 -27.39
N ARG A 163 -9.93 4.28 -27.39
CA ARG A 163 -8.90 3.21 -27.37
C ARG A 163 -7.86 3.28 -26.24
N LYS A 164 -7.91 4.32 -25.40
CA LYS A 164 -7.15 4.42 -24.15
C LYS A 164 -7.49 3.27 -23.21
N LEU A 165 -6.46 2.77 -22.53
CA LEU A 165 -6.61 1.78 -21.49
C LEU A 165 -7.02 2.47 -20.20
N VAL A 166 -7.99 1.89 -19.52
CA VAL A 166 -8.44 2.36 -18.22
C VAL A 166 -8.40 1.20 -17.25
N GLU A 167 -7.66 1.40 -16.19
CA GLU A 167 -7.61 0.51 -15.05
C GLU A 167 -8.90 0.64 -14.25
N ARG A 168 -9.54 -0.51 -13.98
CA ARG A 168 -10.79 -0.57 -13.25
C ARG A 168 -10.77 -1.68 -12.22
N ARG A 169 -11.25 -1.37 -11.02
CA ARG A 169 -11.47 -2.33 -9.94
C ARG A 169 -12.85 -2.97 -10.07
N PHE A 170 -12.89 -4.30 -9.94
CA PHE A 170 -14.10 -5.11 -9.96
C PHE A 170 -14.25 -5.88 -8.65
N PRO A 171 -15.44 -5.93 -8.06
CA PRO A 171 -15.69 -6.77 -6.89
C PRO A 171 -15.58 -8.24 -7.29
N LEU A 172 -14.94 -9.04 -6.43
CA LEU A 172 -14.90 -10.50 -6.60
C LEU A 172 -16.26 -11.11 -6.25
N LEU A 173 -16.91 -10.57 -5.21
CA LEU A 173 -18.25 -10.96 -4.77
C LEU A 173 -19.21 -9.80 -5.02
N VAL A 174 -19.94 -9.86 -6.13
CA VAL A 174 -20.89 -8.81 -6.51
C VAL A 174 -22.05 -8.78 -5.50
N GLY A 175 -22.38 -7.59 -5.02
CA GLY A 175 -23.44 -7.36 -4.04
C GLY A 175 -23.06 -7.62 -2.59
N TYR A 176 -21.80 -7.96 -2.29
CA TYR A 176 -21.35 -8.25 -0.93
C TYR A 176 -20.08 -7.48 -0.53
N ALA A 177 -19.99 -7.15 0.75
CA ALA A 177 -18.78 -6.68 1.42
C ALA A 177 -18.72 -7.28 2.83
N PHE A 178 -17.54 -7.33 3.43
CA PHE A 178 -17.35 -7.81 4.80
C PHE A 178 -17.04 -6.63 5.71
N ILE A 179 -17.69 -6.59 6.86
CA ILE A 179 -17.44 -5.59 7.89
C ILE A 179 -16.93 -6.28 9.14
N ARG A 180 -16.09 -5.56 9.88
CA ARG A 180 -15.60 -5.99 11.18
C ARG A 180 -16.27 -5.15 12.25
N ARG A 181 -16.95 -5.81 13.20
CA ARG A 181 -17.73 -5.12 14.23
C ARG A 181 -17.88 -5.93 15.49
N ASP A 182 -17.93 -5.24 16.62
CA ASP A 182 -18.37 -5.80 17.89
C ASP A 182 -19.91 -5.96 17.89
N PRO A 183 -20.46 -7.17 18.04
CA PRO A 183 -21.91 -7.38 18.13
C PRO A 183 -22.57 -6.64 19.31
N GLY A 184 -21.84 -6.35 20.40
CA GLY A 184 -22.34 -5.57 21.54
C GLY A 184 -22.62 -4.10 21.20
N ALA A 185 -21.93 -3.55 20.20
CA ALA A 185 -22.14 -2.18 19.71
C ALA A 185 -23.37 -2.05 18.79
N GLY A 186 -24.11 -3.15 18.58
CA GLY A 186 -25.28 -3.20 17.71
C GLY A 186 -24.94 -3.00 16.22
N PHE A 187 -25.96 -3.16 15.38
CA PHE A 187 -25.82 -3.14 13.92
C PHE A 187 -26.57 -1.98 13.25
N ASP A 188 -27.29 -1.16 14.01
CA ASP A 188 -28.08 -0.06 13.46
C ASP A 188 -27.22 0.98 12.73
N PRO A 189 -26.03 1.38 13.24
CA PRO A 189 -25.16 2.29 12.51
C PRO A 189 -24.71 1.75 11.15
N VAL A 190 -24.64 0.43 10.98
CA VAL A 190 -24.31 -0.20 9.69
C VAL A 190 -25.48 -0.08 8.72
N ARG A 191 -26.72 -0.24 9.22
CA ARG A 191 -27.94 -0.16 8.41
C ARG A 191 -28.21 1.26 7.92
N GLU A 192 -27.75 2.26 8.66
CA GLU A 192 -27.87 3.68 8.29
C GLU A 192 -26.86 4.12 7.22
N VAL A 193 -25.83 3.31 6.93
CA VAL A 193 -24.84 3.66 5.90
C VAL A 193 -25.44 3.57 4.51
N ASP A 194 -25.29 4.66 3.75
CA ASP A 194 -25.75 4.72 2.37
C ASP A 194 -25.09 3.64 1.50
N GLY A 195 -25.92 2.89 0.78
CA GLY A 195 -25.48 1.75 -0.03
C GLY A 195 -25.54 0.39 0.66
N ILE A 196 -25.93 0.31 1.92
CA ILE A 196 -26.23 -0.97 2.59
C ILE A 196 -27.70 -1.32 2.35
N SER A 197 -27.96 -2.52 1.82
CA SER A 197 -29.30 -3.05 1.66
C SER A 197 -29.74 -3.86 2.88
N SER A 198 -28.89 -4.77 3.35
CA SER A 198 -29.16 -5.56 4.55
C SER A 198 -27.87 -6.19 5.07
N ILE A 199 -27.89 -6.67 6.31
CA ILE A 199 -26.84 -7.53 6.85
C ILE A 199 -27.22 -8.98 6.54
N VAL A 200 -26.26 -9.82 6.20
CA VAL A 200 -26.52 -11.21 5.85
C VAL A 200 -26.84 -12.00 7.13
N SER A 201 -28.02 -12.61 7.15
CA SER A 201 -28.50 -13.48 8.24
C SER A 201 -29.05 -14.80 7.70
N VAL A 202 -29.09 -15.84 8.54
CA VAL A 202 -29.65 -17.17 8.17
C VAL A 202 -31.16 -17.11 7.98
N SER A 203 -31.84 -16.28 8.77
CA SER A 203 -33.29 -16.06 8.72
C SER A 203 -33.60 -14.65 9.23
N ARG A 204 -34.86 -14.20 9.13
CA ARG A 204 -35.31 -12.94 9.74
C ARG A 204 -35.21 -12.98 11.27
N ASP A 205 -35.39 -14.16 11.86
CA ASP A 205 -35.42 -14.33 13.33
C ASP A 205 -34.05 -14.70 13.92
N ARG A 206 -33.07 -15.04 13.07
CA ARG A 206 -31.68 -15.27 13.51
C ARG A 206 -30.86 -14.02 13.21
N GLY A 207 -29.94 -13.70 14.12
CA GLY A 207 -29.02 -12.59 13.96
C GLY A 207 -28.06 -12.73 12.77
N PRO A 208 -27.21 -11.71 12.53
CA PRO A 208 -26.19 -11.73 11.49
C PRO A 208 -25.31 -12.98 11.52
N ILE A 209 -24.91 -13.48 10.34
CA ILE A 209 -23.96 -14.59 10.22
C ILE A 209 -22.55 -14.08 10.48
N GLU A 210 -21.89 -14.67 11.46
CA GLU A 210 -20.47 -14.49 11.73
C GLU A 210 -19.63 -15.34 10.79
N PHE A 211 -18.58 -14.73 10.24
CA PHE A 211 -17.56 -15.39 9.44
C PHE A 211 -16.29 -15.55 10.28
N SER A 212 -15.60 -16.67 10.10
CA SER A 212 -14.33 -16.89 10.80
C SER A 212 -13.27 -15.93 10.28
N GLU A 213 -12.39 -15.48 11.18
CA GLU A 213 -11.23 -14.66 10.82
C GLU A 213 -10.36 -15.37 9.76
N ALA A 214 -10.15 -16.69 9.90
CA ALA A 214 -9.36 -17.49 8.98
C ALA A 214 -9.92 -17.50 7.54
N ASP A 215 -11.25 -17.58 7.39
CA ASP A 215 -11.89 -17.54 6.07
C ASP A 215 -11.71 -16.17 5.40
N ILE A 216 -11.89 -15.10 6.17
CA ILE A 216 -11.71 -13.74 5.66
C ILE A 216 -10.25 -13.49 5.30
N GLN A 217 -9.30 -13.94 6.14
CA GLN A 217 -7.86 -13.85 5.84
C GLN A 217 -7.51 -14.61 4.57
N THR A 218 -8.08 -15.80 4.35
CA THR A 218 -7.88 -16.56 3.11
C THR A 218 -8.34 -15.75 1.88
N LEU A 219 -9.50 -15.07 1.97
CA LEU A 219 -9.98 -14.17 0.91
C LEU A 219 -9.07 -12.94 0.73
N MET A 220 -8.54 -12.38 1.81
CA MET A 220 -7.60 -11.25 1.77
C MET A 220 -6.30 -11.65 1.05
N ILE A 221 -5.71 -12.79 1.39
CA ILE A 221 -4.51 -13.33 0.75
C ILE A 221 -4.76 -13.56 -0.75
N ALA A 222 -5.85 -14.24 -1.09
CA ALA A 222 -6.19 -14.49 -2.50
C ALA A 222 -6.43 -13.20 -3.30
N ALA A 223 -7.04 -12.18 -2.70
CA ALA A 223 -7.23 -10.87 -3.32
C ALA A 223 -5.89 -10.14 -3.49
N PHE A 224 -5.01 -10.21 -2.50
CA PHE A 224 -3.67 -9.64 -2.54
C PHE A 224 -2.84 -10.27 -3.65
N ASP A 225 -2.78 -11.60 -3.73
CA ASP A 225 -2.02 -12.34 -4.75
C ASP A 225 -2.50 -12.00 -6.16
N ARG A 226 -3.82 -11.91 -6.37
CA ARG A 226 -4.37 -11.48 -7.67
C ARG A 226 -3.97 -10.05 -8.02
N ASN A 227 -3.95 -9.14 -7.05
CA ASN A 227 -3.51 -7.76 -7.26
C ASN A 227 -2.02 -7.69 -7.61
N GLN A 228 -1.17 -8.46 -6.92
CA GLN A 228 0.26 -8.54 -7.23
C GLN A 228 0.50 -9.13 -8.62
N ALA A 229 -0.18 -10.23 -8.95
CA ALA A 229 -0.10 -10.85 -10.27
C ALA A 229 -0.54 -9.87 -11.38
N TYR A 230 -1.60 -9.10 -11.16
CA TYR A 230 -2.04 -8.07 -12.09
C TYR A 230 -0.99 -6.97 -12.27
N LYS A 231 -0.46 -6.41 -11.16
CA LYS A 231 0.60 -5.39 -11.21
C LYS A 231 1.84 -5.87 -11.96
N PHE A 232 2.25 -7.12 -11.68
CA PHE A 232 3.38 -7.73 -12.36
C PHE A 232 3.12 -7.88 -13.87
N LYS A 233 1.99 -8.49 -14.27
CA LYS A 233 1.63 -8.64 -15.68
C LYS A 233 1.55 -7.30 -16.40
N ARG A 234 0.99 -6.27 -15.76
CA ARG A 234 0.91 -4.91 -16.30
C ARG A 234 2.30 -4.31 -16.52
N ALA A 235 3.20 -4.43 -15.54
CA ALA A 235 4.57 -3.96 -15.67
C ALA A 235 5.33 -4.69 -16.80
N THR A 236 5.17 -6.02 -16.90
CA THR A 236 5.74 -6.81 -17.99
C THR A 236 5.19 -6.40 -19.36
N ALA A 237 3.87 -6.18 -19.48
CA ALA A 237 3.23 -5.76 -20.72
C ALA A 237 3.72 -4.37 -21.14
N LEU A 238 3.88 -3.44 -20.19
CA LEU A 238 4.41 -2.11 -20.42
C LEU A 238 5.86 -2.15 -20.93
N GLU A 239 6.72 -2.92 -20.27
CA GLU A 239 8.12 -3.06 -20.70
C GLU A 239 8.24 -3.75 -22.06
N THR A 240 7.41 -4.76 -22.31
CA THR A 240 7.36 -5.44 -23.62
C THR A 240 6.94 -4.49 -24.73
N ALA A 241 5.92 -3.66 -24.49
CA ALA A 241 5.47 -2.64 -25.44
C ALA A 241 6.56 -1.58 -25.69
N ARG A 242 7.24 -1.12 -24.62
CA ARG A 242 8.36 -0.18 -24.70
C ARG A 242 9.50 -0.74 -25.56
N SER A 243 9.94 -1.97 -25.26
CA SER A 243 11.01 -2.65 -26.00
C SER A 243 10.64 -2.87 -27.47
N THR A 244 9.42 -3.31 -27.74
CA THR A 244 8.90 -3.53 -29.10
C THR A 244 8.88 -2.22 -29.89
N ARG A 245 8.34 -1.15 -29.29
CA ARG A 245 8.24 0.16 -29.95
C ARG A 245 9.62 0.77 -30.20
N ARG A 246 10.53 0.67 -29.22
CA ARG A 246 11.92 1.10 -29.37
C ARG A 246 12.59 0.38 -30.55
N ARG A 247 12.43 -0.94 -30.64
CA ARG A 247 13.00 -1.74 -31.74
C ARG A 247 12.44 -1.33 -33.11
N GLN A 248 11.14 -1.01 -33.20
CA GLN A 248 10.53 -0.49 -34.43
C GLN A 248 11.13 0.85 -34.82
N LEU A 249 11.21 1.80 -33.89
CA LEU A 249 11.79 3.13 -34.13
C LEU A 249 13.28 3.05 -34.50
N ASP A 250 14.05 2.19 -33.83
CA ASP A 250 15.45 1.93 -34.17
C ASP A 250 15.61 1.34 -35.59
N THR A 251 14.67 0.48 -35.99
CA THR A 251 14.64 -0.10 -37.34
C THR A 251 14.30 0.96 -38.39
N GLU A 252 13.33 1.84 -38.11
CA GLU A 252 12.98 2.96 -38.98
C GLU A 252 14.12 3.97 -39.10
N LEU A 253 14.74 4.35 -37.97
CA LEU A 253 15.90 5.22 -37.93
C LEU A 253 17.06 4.66 -38.75
N GLY A 254 17.36 3.36 -38.59
CA GLY A 254 18.41 2.69 -39.35
C GLY A 254 18.18 2.63 -40.86
N ARG A 255 16.93 2.73 -41.33
CA ARG A 255 16.61 2.80 -42.76
C ARG A 255 16.81 4.20 -43.35
N LEU A 256 16.69 5.24 -42.53
CA LEU A 256 16.82 6.64 -42.98
C LEU A 256 18.26 7.13 -42.97
N LEU A 257 19.11 6.57 -42.10
CA LEU A 257 20.50 6.97 -41.99
C LEU A 257 21.38 6.39 -43.11
N PRO A 258 22.48 7.07 -43.49
CA PRO A 258 23.44 6.56 -44.45
C PRO A 258 24.01 5.20 -44.02
N ARG A 259 24.32 4.33 -44.99
CA ARG A 259 25.02 3.07 -44.73
C ARG A 259 26.47 3.36 -44.33
N GLY A 260 27.05 2.53 -43.47
CA GLY A 260 28.45 2.68 -43.01
C GLY A 260 28.62 2.72 -41.50
N ARG A 261 27.53 2.62 -40.73
CA ARG A 261 27.58 2.54 -39.26
C ARG A 261 28.39 1.31 -38.80
N SER A 262 29.40 1.53 -37.97
CA SER A 262 30.07 0.46 -37.22
C SER A 262 29.12 -0.20 -36.21
N ARG A 263 29.24 -1.53 -36.03
CA ARG A 263 28.39 -2.29 -35.09
C ARG A 263 28.56 -1.86 -33.63
N THR A 264 29.66 -1.18 -33.30
CA THR A 264 29.96 -0.67 -31.95
C THR A 264 29.31 0.68 -31.65
N VAL A 265 28.81 1.39 -32.66
CA VAL A 265 28.24 2.74 -32.50
C VAL A 265 26.72 2.64 -32.34
N SER A 266 26.20 3.29 -31.30
CA SER A 266 24.76 3.35 -31.07
C SER A 266 24.06 4.06 -32.23
N LEU A 267 22.82 3.64 -32.55
CA LEU A 267 22.04 4.24 -33.64
C LEU A 267 21.81 5.74 -33.41
N ARG A 268 21.62 6.14 -32.15
CA ARG A 268 21.47 7.54 -31.75
C ARG A 268 22.70 8.38 -32.04
N PHE A 269 23.88 7.92 -31.61
CA PHE A 269 25.14 8.65 -31.85
C PHE A 269 25.45 8.77 -33.35
N HIS A 270 25.16 7.72 -34.13
CA HIS A 270 25.29 7.76 -35.58
C HIS A 270 24.30 8.74 -36.22
N ALA A 271 23.07 8.84 -35.70
CA ALA A 271 22.09 9.80 -36.17
C ALA A 271 22.58 11.24 -35.96
N ASP A 272 23.06 11.57 -34.75
CA ASP A 272 23.58 12.90 -34.40
C ASP A 272 24.77 13.30 -35.30
N ALA A 273 25.68 12.36 -35.55
CA ALA A 273 26.86 12.61 -36.40
C ALA A 273 26.48 12.91 -37.87
N CYS A 274 25.43 12.26 -38.39
CA CYS A 274 25.02 12.42 -39.79
C CYS A 274 23.99 13.54 -40.00
N ILE A 275 23.38 14.08 -38.94
CA ILE A 275 22.16 14.90 -39.04
C ILE A 275 22.30 16.16 -39.90
N ASN A 276 23.49 16.76 -39.92
CA ASN A 276 23.79 17.97 -40.68
C ASN A 276 24.08 17.70 -42.17
N SER A 277 24.30 16.43 -42.53
CA SER A 277 24.53 15.99 -43.92
C SER A 277 23.26 15.49 -44.62
N LEU A 278 22.14 15.42 -43.90
CA LEU A 278 20.86 14.96 -44.43
C LEU A 278 20.07 16.11 -45.07
N ASP A 279 19.23 15.77 -46.04
CA ASP A 279 18.21 16.67 -46.59
C ASP A 279 17.22 17.13 -45.50
N ASP A 280 16.70 18.34 -45.62
CA ASP A 280 15.88 18.98 -44.57
C ASP A 280 14.66 18.12 -44.17
N ARG A 281 14.02 17.50 -45.16
CA ARG A 281 12.88 16.60 -44.93
C ARG A 281 13.26 15.32 -44.19
N LEU A 282 14.44 14.77 -44.46
CA LEU A 282 14.95 13.58 -43.77
C LEU A 282 15.41 13.93 -42.36
N LYS A 283 16.03 15.11 -42.20
CA LYS A 283 16.46 15.65 -40.91
C LYS A 283 15.29 15.82 -39.94
N GLU A 284 14.19 16.43 -40.37
CA GLU A 284 12.97 16.54 -39.57
C GLU A 284 12.45 15.17 -39.12
N ARG A 285 12.44 14.19 -40.03
CA ARG A 285 11.96 12.84 -39.73
C ARG A 285 12.86 12.10 -38.73
N VAL A 286 14.18 12.23 -38.87
CA VAL A 286 15.17 11.64 -37.94
C VAL A 286 15.04 12.27 -36.54
N LEU A 287 14.94 13.60 -36.46
CA LEU A 287 14.70 14.31 -35.20
C LEU A 287 13.39 13.87 -34.53
N GLY A 288 12.32 13.74 -35.31
CA GLY A 288 11.03 13.25 -34.82
C GLY A 288 11.11 11.85 -34.23
N ILE A 289 11.83 10.92 -34.89
CA ILE A 289 12.02 9.56 -34.36
C ILE A 289 12.88 9.58 -33.08
N MET A 290 13.94 10.39 -33.02
CA MET A 290 14.76 10.53 -31.82
C MET A 290 13.96 11.06 -30.63
N GLN A 291 13.11 12.07 -30.86
CA GLN A 291 12.19 12.59 -29.85
C GLN A 291 11.17 11.53 -29.41
N MET A 292 10.65 10.72 -30.33
CA MET A 292 9.76 9.61 -29.96
C MET A 292 10.47 8.57 -29.10
N ILE A 293 11.73 8.23 -29.41
CA ILE A 293 12.54 7.32 -28.61
C ILE A 293 12.74 7.87 -27.19
N ASP A 294 13.04 9.16 -27.05
CA ASP A 294 13.15 9.83 -25.74
C ASP A 294 11.80 9.84 -25.00
N GLY A 295 10.72 10.05 -25.74
CA GLY A 295 9.36 10.01 -25.20
C GLY A 295 8.89 8.63 -24.72
N LEU A 296 9.57 7.53 -25.08
CA LEU A 296 9.22 6.17 -24.60
C LEU A 296 9.52 5.95 -23.12
N GLU A 297 10.23 6.88 -22.46
CA GLU A 297 10.36 6.90 -21.00
C GLU A 297 9.04 7.27 -20.32
N ASN A 298 8.14 7.98 -21.02
CA ASN A 298 6.81 8.34 -20.52
C ASN A 298 5.76 7.26 -20.85
N ASP A 299 5.21 6.64 -19.81
CA ASP A 299 4.25 5.54 -19.90
C ASP A 299 2.95 5.87 -20.64
N GLU A 300 2.57 7.15 -20.70
CA GLU A 300 1.32 7.59 -21.34
C GLU A 300 1.29 7.32 -22.86
N HIS A 301 2.45 7.31 -23.53
CA HIS A 301 2.55 7.02 -24.96
C HIS A 301 2.54 5.53 -25.29
N LEU A 302 2.66 4.65 -24.30
CA LEU A 302 2.72 3.20 -24.48
C LEU A 302 1.33 2.54 -24.47
N ASP A 303 0.29 3.25 -24.03
CA ASP A 303 -1.09 2.77 -23.96
C ASP A 303 -1.67 2.32 -25.31
N GLU A 304 -1.22 2.96 -26.39
CA GLU A 304 -1.67 2.63 -27.75
C GLU A 304 -1.09 1.30 -28.24
N TYR A 305 0.06 0.90 -27.70
CA TYR A 305 0.86 -0.23 -28.20
C TYR A 305 0.79 -1.48 -27.32
N ARG A 306 0.22 -1.38 -26.12
CA ARG A 306 0.05 -2.54 -25.22
C ARG A 306 -1.31 -3.21 -25.40
N GLU A 307 -1.36 -4.51 -25.12
CA GLU A 307 -2.62 -5.23 -24.92
C GLU A 307 -3.14 -5.00 -23.48
N ALA A 308 -4.46 -5.06 -23.31
CA ALA A 308 -5.07 -4.93 -21.99
C ALA A 308 -4.83 -6.19 -21.16
N VAL A 309 -4.44 -6.01 -19.89
CA VAL A 309 -4.16 -7.09 -18.93
C VAL A 309 -5.31 -7.31 -17.95
#